data_AF-A0A183FJA0-F1
#
_entry.id   AF-A0A183FJA0-F1
#
_cell.length_a   1.000
_cell.length_b   1.000
_cell.length_c   1.000
_cell.angle_alpha   90.00
_cell.angle_beta   90.00
_cell.angle_gamma   90.00
#
_symmetry.space_group_name_H-M   'P 1'
#
loop_
_entity.id
_entity.type
_entity.pdbx_description
1 polymer ?
#
loop_
_entity_poly.entity_id
_entity_poly.type
_entity_poly.pdbx_seq_one_letter_code
_entity_poly.pdbx_strand_id
1 'polypeptide(L)'
;MCTMQCVVGCQCKSGFYRNNQGACVALISCQSFDSGNTNSNRNCAANEEYKSCGTACEPSCQNPKPTTCTMQCVARCQCKSGFYRNSQNVCVTSCSGSGSGSQTCATMRCPAGTTCQQLMINCIRAPCPQPPPRCVKQQIPTWMTPSVNNGDTVQHSY
;
A
#
# COMPACT_ATOMS: atom_id res chain seq x y z
N MET A 1 -26.28 -11.71 -23.77
CA MET A 1 -27.35 -12.66 -23.39
C MET A 1 -27.50 -13.65 -24.53
N CYS A 2 -27.11 -14.92 -24.34
CA CYS A 2 -27.32 -15.97 -25.35
C CYS A 2 -28.67 -16.62 -25.07
N THR A 3 -29.54 -16.73 -26.08
CA THR A 3 -30.81 -17.46 -25.96
C THR A 3 -30.58 -18.93 -26.26
N MET A 4 -31.36 -19.84 -25.66
CA MET A 4 -31.28 -21.29 -25.91
C MET A 4 -31.81 -21.69 -27.31
N GLN A 5 -31.81 -20.76 -28.25
CA GLN A 5 -32.30 -20.98 -29.60
C GLN A 5 -31.16 -21.49 -30.47
N CYS A 6 -31.37 -22.65 -31.09
CA CYS A 6 -30.45 -23.17 -32.10
C CYS A 6 -30.65 -22.38 -33.39
N VAL A 7 -29.70 -21.51 -33.73
CA VAL A 7 -29.69 -20.81 -35.02
C VAL A 7 -28.94 -21.68 -36.04
N VAL A 8 -29.63 -22.07 -37.12
CA VAL A 8 -29.04 -22.85 -38.21
C VAL A 8 -27.94 -22.03 -38.89
N GLY A 9 -26.70 -22.52 -38.90
CA GLY A 9 -25.56 -21.83 -39.52
C GLY A 9 -24.22 -22.52 -39.31
N CYS A 10 -23.18 -22.02 -40.00
CA CYS A 10 -21.82 -22.55 -39.88
C CYS A 10 -21.18 -22.11 -38.55
N GLN A 11 -20.96 -23.08 -37.67
CA GLN A 11 -20.20 -22.91 -36.43
C GLN A 11 -18.74 -23.30 -36.63
N CYS A 12 -17.87 -22.78 -35.78
CA CYS A 12 -16.47 -23.20 -35.79
C CYS A 12 -16.36 -24.66 -35.34
N LYS A 13 -15.38 -25.39 -35.88
CA LYS A 13 -15.06 -26.75 -35.43
C LYS A 13 -14.67 -26.72 -33.94
N SER A 14 -14.87 -27.83 -33.25
CA SER A 14 -14.49 -27.99 -31.84
C SER A 14 -13.05 -27.52 -31.60
N GLY A 15 -12.87 -26.62 -30.64
CA GLY A 15 -11.57 -26.01 -30.30
C GLY A 15 -11.23 -24.69 -31.03
N PHE A 16 -12.08 -24.22 -31.94
CA PHE A 16 -11.91 -22.96 -32.68
C PHE A 16 -13.02 -21.96 -32.37
N TYR A 17 -12.71 -20.68 -32.38
CA TYR A 17 -13.61 -19.57 -32.03
C TYR A 17 -13.59 -18.50 -33.12
N ARG A 18 -14.74 -17.88 -33.39
CA ARG A 18 -14.87 -16.88 -34.45
C ARG A 18 -14.30 -15.54 -33.99
N ASN A 19 -13.33 -14.98 -34.70
CA ASN A 19 -12.77 -13.65 -34.43
C ASN A 19 -13.65 -12.52 -34.99
N ASN A 20 -13.25 -11.26 -34.78
CA ASN A 20 -13.95 -10.07 -35.27
C ASN A 20 -13.97 -9.94 -36.82
N GLN A 21 -13.07 -10.62 -37.51
CA GLN A 21 -13.05 -10.73 -38.98
C GLN A 21 -13.95 -11.86 -39.49
N GLY A 22 -14.64 -12.57 -38.60
CA GLY A 22 -15.51 -13.68 -38.95
C GLY A 22 -14.79 -15.00 -39.21
N ALA A 23 -13.48 -15.09 -38.99
CA ALA A 23 -12.68 -16.30 -39.19
C ALA A 23 -12.66 -17.18 -37.93
N CYS A 24 -12.69 -18.51 -38.11
CA CYS A 24 -12.52 -19.46 -37.01
C CYS A 24 -11.04 -19.66 -36.70
N VAL A 25 -10.59 -19.16 -35.56
CA VAL A 25 -9.19 -19.21 -35.13
C VAL A 25 -9.05 -19.98 -33.83
N ALA A 26 -7.86 -20.51 -33.54
CA ALA A 26 -7.61 -21.17 -32.26
C ALA A 26 -7.69 -20.16 -31.11
N LEU A 27 -7.99 -20.62 -29.89
CA LEU A 27 -8.09 -19.73 -28.71
C LEU A 27 -6.83 -18.87 -28.51
N ILE A 28 -5.65 -19.42 -28.83
CA ILE A 28 -4.36 -18.70 -28.77
C ILE A 28 -4.25 -17.56 -29.79
N SER A 29 -5.01 -17.62 -30.88
CA SER A 29 -5.04 -16.60 -31.95
C SER A 29 -6.04 -15.48 -31.69
N CYS A 30 -6.90 -15.60 -30.67
CA CYS A 30 -7.73 -14.50 -30.17
C CYS A 30 -6.94 -13.51 -29.29
N GLN A 31 -5.62 -13.67 -29.20
CA GLN A 31 -4.73 -12.77 -28.48
C GLN A 31 -4.62 -11.45 -29.24
N SER A 32 -5.23 -10.40 -28.68
CA SER A 32 -4.79 -9.03 -28.92
C SER A 32 -3.32 -8.95 -28.54
N PHE A 33 -2.45 -8.89 -29.55
CA PHE A 33 -1.02 -8.64 -29.43
C PHE A 33 -0.79 -7.24 -28.84
N ASP A 34 -0.95 -7.11 -27.53
CA ASP A 34 -0.08 -6.26 -26.75
C ASP A 34 0.99 -7.18 -26.14
N SER A 35 2.24 -6.82 -26.37
CA SER A 35 3.40 -7.70 -26.29
C SER A 35 3.52 -8.53 -24.99
N GLY A 36 3.34 -9.84 -25.13
CA GLY A 36 4.05 -10.88 -24.37
C GLY A 36 3.41 -11.35 -23.07
N ASN A 37 2.65 -12.44 -23.14
CA ASN A 37 2.78 -13.67 -22.31
C ASN A 37 1.55 -14.57 -22.56
N THR A 38 1.79 -15.81 -22.97
CA THR A 38 0.78 -16.88 -22.95
C THR A 38 0.36 -17.19 -21.51
N ASN A 39 -0.58 -16.44 -20.96
CA ASN A 39 -1.31 -16.83 -19.77
C ASN A 39 -2.66 -16.14 -19.77
N SER A 40 -3.73 -16.90 -19.91
CA SER A 40 -5.04 -16.48 -19.43
C SER A 40 -4.96 -16.34 -17.91
N ASN A 41 -4.47 -15.21 -17.42
CA ASN A 41 -4.58 -14.88 -16.01
C ASN A 41 -4.33 -13.39 -15.84
N ARG A 42 -5.16 -12.67 -15.07
CA ARG A 42 -4.76 -12.35 -13.70
C ARG A 42 -3.28 -11.96 -13.48
N ASN A 43 -2.64 -11.24 -14.40
CA ASN A 43 -1.21 -10.90 -14.32
C ASN A 43 -1.02 -9.83 -13.27
N CYS A 44 -0.85 -10.29 -12.03
CA CYS A 44 -0.51 -9.44 -10.90
C CYS A 44 1.00 -9.33 -10.75
N ALA A 45 1.45 -8.26 -10.10
CA ALA A 45 2.85 -8.10 -9.78
C ALA A 45 3.34 -9.18 -8.80
N ALA A 46 4.65 -9.16 -8.51
CA ALA A 46 5.23 -10.07 -7.54
C ALA A 46 4.48 -9.99 -6.19
N ASN A 47 4.22 -11.16 -5.61
CA ASN A 47 3.51 -11.32 -4.33
C ASN A 47 2.03 -10.92 -4.34
N GLU A 48 1.42 -10.86 -5.51
CA GLU A 48 -0.02 -10.65 -5.69
C GLU A 48 -0.70 -11.85 -6.35
N GLU A 49 -2.00 -11.96 -6.12
CA GLU A 49 -2.91 -12.90 -6.76
C GLU A 49 -4.19 -12.18 -7.15
N TYR A 50 -4.71 -12.45 -8.34
CA TYR A 50 -5.99 -11.85 -8.73
C TYR A 50 -7.13 -12.65 -8.12
N LYS A 51 -8.01 -11.92 -7.45
CA LYS A 51 -9.25 -12.43 -6.89
C LYS A 51 -10.40 -11.88 -7.71
N SER A 52 -11.27 -12.76 -8.20
CA SER A 52 -12.53 -12.36 -8.83
C SER A 52 -13.54 -11.79 -7.83
N CYS A 53 -13.41 -12.16 -6.55
CA CYS A 53 -14.06 -11.54 -5.41
C CYS A 53 -13.03 -11.45 -4.26
N GLY A 54 -12.28 -10.36 -4.20
CA GLY A 54 -11.34 -10.07 -3.12
C GLY A 54 -11.94 -9.16 -2.05
N THR A 55 -11.25 -9.01 -0.92
CA THR A 55 -11.69 -8.14 0.18
C THR A 55 -11.61 -6.66 -0.20
N ALA A 56 -12.52 -5.86 0.34
CA ALA A 56 -12.45 -4.40 0.23
C ALA A 56 -11.33 -3.78 1.09
N CYS A 57 -10.90 -4.45 2.16
CA CYS A 57 -9.76 -4.03 2.97
C CYS A 57 -8.65 -5.07 2.91
N GLU A 58 -7.87 -4.98 1.85
CA GLU A 58 -6.59 -5.66 1.75
C GLU A 58 -5.62 -5.11 2.83
N PRO A 59 -4.88 -5.97 3.54
CA PRO A 59 -3.86 -5.55 4.48
C PRO A 59 -2.81 -4.63 3.83
N SER A 60 -2.51 -3.53 4.51
CA SER A 60 -1.50 -2.56 4.08
C SER A 60 -0.51 -2.30 5.20
N CYS A 61 0.59 -1.63 4.89
CA CYS A 61 1.55 -1.24 5.92
C CYS A 61 1.01 -0.21 6.91
N GLN A 62 0.01 0.56 6.52
CA GLN A 62 -0.68 1.52 7.39
C GLN A 62 -1.76 0.84 8.25
N ASN A 63 -2.35 -0.25 7.74
CA ASN A 63 -3.35 -1.05 8.46
C ASN A 63 -3.12 -2.56 8.22
N PRO A 64 -2.21 -3.19 8.98
CA PRO A 64 -1.88 -4.60 8.81
C PRO A 64 -3.03 -5.55 9.16
N LYS A 65 -3.96 -5.12 10.01
CA LYS A 65 -5.09 -5.93 10.50
C LYS A 65 -6.39 -5.14 10.41
N PRO A 66 -6.98 -4.97 9.21
CA PRO A 66 -8.27 -4.31 9.06
C PRO A 66 -9.35 -5.06 9.84
N THR A 67 -10.04 -4.38 10.75
CA THR A 67 -11.08 -4.98 11.61
C THR A 67 -12.50 -4.83 11.05
N THR A 68 -12.73 -3.78 10.26
CA THR A 68 -14.05 -3.46 9.70
C THR A 68 -13.95 -3.39 8.19
N CYS A 69 -14.68 -4.27 7.49
CA CYS A 69 -14.73 -4.32 6.04
C CYS A 69 -16.16 -4.50 5.55
N THR A 70 -16.49 -3.77 4.48
CA THR A 70 -17.70 -4.00 3.70
C THR A 70 -17.64 -5.36 3.01
N MET A 71 -18.77 -6.05 2.90
CA MET A 71 -18.90 -7.37 2.26
C MET A 71 -18.89 -7.31 0.71
N GLN A 72 -18.43 -6.20 0.13
CA GLN A 72 -18.35 -6.03 -1.32
C GLN A 72 -17.22 -6.87 -1.92
N CYS A 73 -17.50 -7.53 -3.03
CA CYS A 73 -16.49 -8.24 -3.82
C CYS A 73 -15.68 -7.25 -4.67
N VAL A 74 -14.37 -7.18 -4.44
CA VAL A 74 -13.47 -6.35 -5.26
C VAL A 74 -12.64 -7.23 -6.18
N ALA A 75 -12.96 -7.22 -7.47
CA ALA A 75 -12.24 -7.97 -8.49
C ALA A 75 -10.93 -7.25 -8.87
N ARG A 76 -9.80 -7.64 -8.27
CA ARG A 76 -8.48 -7.07 -8.55
C ARG A 76 -7.33 -7.98 -8.12
N CYS A 77 -6.12 -7.60 -8.50
CA CYS A 77 -4.90 -8.13 -7.90
C CYS A 77 -4.80 -7.68 -6.44
N GLN A 78 -4.67 -8.66 -5.55
CA GLN A 78 -4.49 -8.44 -4.11
C GLN A 78 -3.23 -9.14 -3.62
N CYS A 79 -2.58 -8.59 -2.61
CA CYS A 79 -1.45 -9.19 -1.92
C CYS A 79 -1.84 -10.60 -1.45
N LYS A 80 -0.93 -11.53 -1.67
CA LYS A 80 -1.05 -12.90 -1.14
C LYS A 80 -1.12 -12.85 0.39
N SER A 81 -1.66 -13.90 0.99
CA SER A 81 -1.69 -14.03 2.45
C SER A 81 -0.29 -13.86 3.05
N GLY A 82 -0.18 -13.07 4.14
CA GLY A 82 1.09 -12.74 4.79
C GLY A 82 1.86 -11.56 4.19
N PHE A 83 1.37 -10.96 3.11
CA PHE A 83 1.95 -9.75 2.51
C PHE A 83 1.10 -8.51 2.79
N TYR A 84 1.75 -7.36 2.80
CA TYR A 84 1.14 -6.06 3.04
C TYR A 84 1.43 -5.11 1.88
N ARG A 85 0.41 -4.37 1.46
CA ARG A 85 0.57 -3.31 0.45
C ARG A 85 1.31 -2.12 1.06
N ASN A 86 2.44 -1.73 0.50
CA ASN A 86 3.17 -0.52 0.91
C ASN A 86 2.70 0.74 0.13
N SER A 87 3.24 1.92 0.46
CA SER A 87 2.91 3.18 -0.21
C SER A 87 3.36 3.27 -1.68
N GLN A 88 4.24 2.36 -2.12
CA GLN A 88 4.68 2.23 -3.51
C GLN A 88 3.81 1.23 -4.29
N ASN A 89 2.69 0.78 -3.70
CA ASN A 89 1.79 -0.24 -4.25
C ASN A 89 2.42 -1.64 -4.42
N VAL A 90 3.52 -1.93 -3.73
CA VAL A 90 4.20 -3.24 -3.76
C VAL A 90 3.80 -4.08 -2.55
N CYS A 91 3.57 -5.37 -2.76
CA CYS A 91 3.30 -6.33 -1.68
C CYS A 91 4.62 -6.83 -1.07
N VAL A 92 4.82 -6.52 0.21
CA VAL A 92 6.03 -6.83 0.98
C VAL A 92 5.73 -7.73 2.17
N THR A 93 6.69 -8.57 2.57
CA THR A 93 6.56 -9.49 3.72
C THR A 93 6.67 -8.78 5.06
N SER A 94 7.43 -7.69 5.10
CA SER A 94 7.56 -6.80 6.25
C SER A 94 7.39 -5.36 5.80
N CYS A 95 6.68 -4.59 6.60
CA CYS A 95 6.60 -3.16 6.40
C CYS A 95 7.89 -2.54 6.92
N SER A 96 8.85 -2.36 6.01
CA SER A 96 10.10 -1.64 6.25
C SER A 96 9.84 -0.15 6.34
N GLY A 97 9.17 0.21 7.43
CA GLY A 97 8.88 1.54 7.94
C GLY A 97 8.57 1.29 9.40
N SER A 98 9.57 1.46 10.25
CA SER A 98 9.59 1.06 11.65
C SER A 98 8.27 1.31 12.38
N GLY A 99 7.72 0.25 12.97
CA GLY A 99 6.86 0.35 14.14
C GLY A 99 5.45 -0.21 14.00
N SER A 100 5.34 -1.54 14.03
CA SER A 100 4.26 -2.17 14.80
C SER A 100 4.51 -1.87 16.28
N GLY A 101 4.06 -0.70 16.71
CA GLY A 101 4.25 -0.19 18.05
C GLY A 101 3.97 1.29 17.95
N SER A 102 2.82 1.70 18.49
CA SER A 102 2.40 3.09 18.73
C SER A 102 3.51 4.08 18.38
N GLN A 103 3.51 4.56 17.13
CA GLN A 103 4.56 5.43 16.64
C GLN A 103 4.50 6.66 17.53
N THR A 104 5.43 6.73 18.48
CA THR A 104 5.50 7.79 19.45
C THR A 104 6.89 8.38 19.42
N CYS A 105 7.05 9.60 19.94
CA CYS A 105 8.39 10.16 20.10
C CYS A 105 9.30 9.34 21.03
N ALA A 106 8.77 8.36 21.76
CA ALA A 106 9.57 7.41 22.54
C ALA A 106 10.39 6.45 21.66
N THR A 107 9.94 6.15 20.43
CA THR A 107 10.59 5.19 19.54
C THR A 107 11.06 5.79 18.21
N MET A 108 10.68 7.03 17.91
CA MET A 108 11.08 7.73 16.69
C MET A 108 12.52 8.27 16.76
N ARG A 109 13.34 7.95 15.75
CA ARG A 109 14.65 8.56 15.55
C ARG A 109 14.58 9.60 14.44
N CYS A 110 14.89 10.85 14.78
CA CYS A 110 14.91 11.96 13.84
C CYS A 110 16.33 12.20 13.29
N PRO A 111 16.48 12.72 12.06
CA PRO A 111 17.77 13.16 11.52
C PRO A 111 18.47 14.20 12.41
N ALA A 112 19.79 14.31 12.30
CA ALA A 112 20.57 15.28 13.04
C ALA A 112 20.03 16.72 12.85
N GLY A 113 19.88 17.48 13.94
CA GLY A 113 19.33 18.84 13.94
C GLY A 113 17.80 18.92 13.95
N THR A 114 17.09 17.80 14.11
CA THR A 114 15.63 17.77 14.26
C THR A 114 15.21 17.05 15.53
N THR A 115 14.13 17.50 16.15
CA THR A 115 13.54 16.89 17.35
C THR A 115 12.18 16.30 17.02
N CYS A 116 11.87 15.16 17.63
CA CYS A 116 10.55 14.57 17.53
C CYS A 116 9.56 15.36 18.36
N GLN A 117 8.46 15.78 17.73
CA GLN A 117 7.33 16.41 18.38
C GLN A 117 6.07 15.58 18.14
N GLN A 118 5.37 15.24 19.21
CA GLN A 118 4.09 14.56 19.19
C GLN A 118 3.11 15.35 20.04
N LEU A 119 1.98 15.74 19.44
CA LEU A 119 0.95 16.48 20.15
C LEU A 119 0.12 15.51 21.01
N MET A 120 0.10 15.70 22.32
CA MET A 120 -0.78 14.95 23.21
C MET A 120 -2.14 15.62 23.23
N ILE A 121 -3.15 14.98 22.64
CA ILE A 121 -4.53 15.48 22.65
C ILE A 121 -5.23 14.92 23.90
N ASN A 122 -5.68 15.82 24.77
CA ASN A 122 -6.51 15.45 25.93
C ASN A 122 -7.91 15.10 25.43
N CYS A 123 -8.24 13.82 25.37
CA CYS A 123 -9.56 13.37 24.98
C CYS A 123 -10.38 12.91 26.19
N ILE A 124 -11.71 13.05 26.09
CA ILE A 124 -12.65 12.77 27.20
C ILE A 124 -12.86 11.26 27.38
N ARG A 125 -12.68 10.45 26.33
CA ARG A 125 -12.89 8.99 26.35
C ARG A 125 -11.80 8.27 25.55
N ALA A 126 -11.10 7.34 26.22
CA ALA A 126 -10.14 6.45 25.57
C ALA A 126 -10.85 5.39 24.70
N PRO A 127 -10.22 4.90 23.62
CA PRO A 127 -8.86 5.20 23.16
C PRO A 127 -8.76 6.51 22.37
N CYS A 128 -7.87 7.42 22.80
CA CYS A 128 -7.61 8.66 22.07
C CYS A 128 -6.75 8.34 20.83
N PRO A 129 -7.17 8.70 19.61
CA PRO A 129 -6.27 8.63 18.45
C PRO A 129 -5.09 9.58 18.70
N GLN A 130 -3.89 9.02 18.89
CA GLN A 130 -2.67 9.82 19.00
C GLN A 130 -2.30 10.32 17.60
N PRO A 131 -2.05 11.63 17.41
CA PRO A 131 -1.55 12.12 16.14
C PRO A 131 -0.13 11.54 15.89
N PRO A 132 0.23 11.29 14.63
CA PRO A 132 1.53 10.75 14.29
C PRO A 132 2.65 11.73 14.69
N PRO A 133 3.76 11.24 15.27
CA PRO A 133 4.93 12.06 15.62
C PRO A 133 5.59 12.65 14.36
N ARG A 134 6.14 13.86 14.49
CA ARG A 134 6.81 14.58 13.40
C ARG A 134 8.20 15.06 13.84
N CYS A 135 9.18 14.98 12.95
CA CYS A 135 10.49 15.62 13.17
C CYS A 135 10.42 17.09 12.75
N VAL A 136 10.63 17.99 13.69
CA VAL A 136 10.69 19.44 13.46
C VAL A 136 12.12 19.94 13.65
N LYS A 137 12.53 20.97 12.89
CA LYS A 137 13.83 21.61 13.12
C LYS A 137 13.84 22.20 14.53
N GLN A 138 14.87 21.92 15.33
CA GLN A 138 15.04 22.61 16.61
C GLN A 138 15.20 24.10 16.29
N GLN A 139 14.20 24.91 16.65
CA GLN A 139 14.40 26.35 16.73
C GLN A 139 15.30 26.56 17.94
N ILE A 140 16.61 26.62 17.71
CA ILE A 140 17.55 27.10 18.70
C ILE A 140 17.09 28.53 19.01
N PRO A 141 16.70 28.84 20.25
CA PRO A 141 16.37 30.21 20.59
C PRO A 141 17.58 31.08 20.28
N THR A 142 17.39 32.24 19.65
CA THR A 142 18.48 33.14 19.25
C THR A 142 19.34 33.65 20.42
N TRP A 143 18.95 33.35 21.67
CA TRP A 143 19.72 33.63 22.89
C TRP A 143 20.66 32.50 23.33
N MET A 144 20.59 31.31 22.73
CA MET A 144 21.48 30.16 23.02
C MET A 144 22.70 30.06 22.09
N THR A 145 22.90 30.99 21.15
CA THR A 145 24.16 31.06 20.40
C THR A 145 25.27 31.59 21.32
N PRO A 146 26.37 30.86 21.55
CA PRO A 146 27.51 31.42 22.24
C PRO A 146 28.06 32.55 21.37
N SER A 147 27.97 33.78 21.85
CA SER A 147 28.86 34.83 21.34
C SER A 147 30.26 34.40 21.75
N VAL A 148 31.08 33.99 20.78
CA VAL A 148 32.51 33.77 20.99
C VAL A 148 33.12 35.16 21.27
N ASN A 149 33.05 35.58 22.53
CA ASN A 149 33.85 36.67 23.04
C ASN A 149 34.83 36.07 24.04
N ASN A 150 36.09 36.41 23.78
CA ASN A 150 37.30 35.87 24.33
C ASN A 150 37.37 36.16 25.83
N GLY A 151 37.54 35.12 26.65
CA GLY A 151 37.80 35.21 28.09
C GLY A 151 36.57 35.45 28.96
N ASP A 152 36.09 34.42 29.66
CA ASP A 152 35.66 34.46 31.07
C ASP A 152 35.13 33.07 31.49
N THR A 153 35.59 32.62 32.65
CA THR A 153 35.26 31.33 33.29
C THR A 153 33.77 31.19 33.59
N VAL A 154 33.13 30.14 33.07
CA VAL A 154 31.75 29.76 33.43
C VAL A 154 31.77 28.98 34.74
N GLN A 155 31.32 29.62 35.83
CA GLN A 155 30.99 28.93 37.07
C GLN A 155 29.79 28.01 36.87
N HIS A 156 29.93 26.74 37.29
CA HIS A 156 28.79 25.90 37.62
C HIS A 156 28.35 26.26 39.05
N SER A 157 27.12 26.70 39.22
CA SER A 157 26.48 26.81 40.53
C SER A 157 25.59 25.59 40.75
N TYR A 158 25.75 25.02 41.95
CA TYR A 158 25.29 23.72 42.46
C TYR A 158 23.81 23.39 42.26
#